data_AF-E5Y5M1-F1
#
_entry.id   AF-E5Y5M1-F1
#
_cell.length_a   1.000
_cell.length_b   1.000
_cell.length_c   1.000
_cell.angle_alpha   90.00
_cell.angle_beta   90.00
_cell.angle_gamma   90.00
#
_symmetry.space_group_name_H-M   'P 1'
#
loop_
_entity.id
_entity.type
_entity.pdbx_description
1 polymer ?
#
loop_
_entity_poly.entity_id
_entity_poly.type
_entity_poly.pdbx_seq_one_letter_code
_entity_poly.pdbx_strand_id
1 'polypeptide(L)'
;MRYIMALLLSLALAVPAFAGFEGPNASTGGFAGPGPQTITKAAQVQNALDDTPCTLEGNILERLSKNKYVFQDDSGKITVEIGQRIFGSNRVTPETRVRLTGEVDHKKQGRANEVDVRYLEIVK
;
A
#
# COMPACT_ATOMS: atom_id res chain seq x y z
N MET A 1 -66.50 -16.98 21.63
CA MET A 1 -65.70 -15.81 22.07
C MET A 1 -64.72 -16.20 23.17
N ARG A 2 -63.68 -17.00 22.86
CA ARG A 2 -62.65 -17.38 23.87
C ARG A 2 -61.33 -17.90 23.30
N TYR A 3 -61.24 -18.10 21.98
CA TYR A 3 -60.01 -18.52 21.30
C TYR A 3 -59.51 -17.52 20.23
N ILE A 4 -60.24 -16.41 20.02
CA ILE A 4 -59.91 -15.40 19.00
C ILE A 4 -58.86 -14.41 19.52
N MET A 5 -58.66 -14.34 20.85
CA MET A 5 -57.66 -13.48 21.50
C MET A 5 -56.25 -14.09 21.54
N ALA A 6 -56.08 -15.35 21.18
CA ALA A 6 -54.76 -16.00 21.18
C ALA A 6 -54.00 -15.86 19.84
N LEU A 7 -54.69 -15.46 18.76
CA LEU A 7 -54.08 -15.34 17.42
C LEU A 7 -53.48 -13.94 17.17
N LEU A 8 -53.79 -12.96 18.01
CA LEU A 8 -53.34 -11.57 17.85
C LEU A 8 -52.04 -11.23 18.59
N LEU A 9 -51.47 -12.17 19.35
CA LEU A 9 -50.24 -11.95 20.13
C LEU A 9 -48.97 -12.46 19.41
N SER A 10 -49.10 -13.09 18.24
CA SER A 10 -47.94 -13.60 17.47
C SER A 10 -47.35 -12.59 16.48
N LEU A 11 -47.89 -11.38 16.38
CA LEU A 11 -47.53 -10.38 15.36
C LEU A 11 -46.68 -9.21 15.90
N ALA A 12 -45.81 -9.46 16.88
CA ALA A 12 -45.03 -8.39 17.55
C ALA A 12 -43.51 -8.58 17.53
N LEU A 13 -42.96 -9.58 16.81
CA LEU A 13 -41.52 -9.88 16.85
C LEU A 13 -40.93 -10.06 15.45
N ALA A 14 -40.91 -9.00 14.67
CA ALA A 14 -40.08 -8.91 13.47
C ALA A 14 -39.32 -7.59 13.49
N VAL A 15 -38.28 -7.52 14.31
CA VAL A 15 -37.30 -6.43 14.26
C VAL A 15 -36.25 -6.83 13.21
N PRO A 16 -35.95 -6.01 12.20
CA PRO A 16 -34.79 -6.27 11.36
C PRO A 16 -33.55 -6.13 12.24
N ALA A 17 -32.89 -7.25 12.53
CA ALA A 17 -31.56 -7.22 13.11
C ALA A 17 -30.60 -6.72 12.03
N PHE A 18 -30.37 -5.41 11.98
CA PHE A 18 -29.22 -4.86 11.27
C PHE A 18 -27.97 -5.30 12.02
N ALA A 19 -27.40 -6.43 11.60
CA ALA A 19 -26.07 -6.84 12.02
C ALA A 19 -25.05 -5.89 11.36
N GLY A 20 -24.88 -4.70 11.94
CA GLY A 20 -23.77 -3.83 11.64
C GLY A 20 -22.52 -4.41 12.29
N PHE A 21 -21.64 -4.99 11.48
CA PHE A 21 -20.29 -5.34 11.93
C PHE A 21 -19.51 -4.03 12.14
N GLU A 22 -19.49 -3.52 13.37
CA GLU A 22 -18.58 -2.46 13.79
C GLU A 22 -17.23 -3.08 14.17
N GLY A 23 -16.44 -3.40 13.14
CA GLY A 23 -15.00 -3.58 13.34
C GLY A 23 -14.35 -2.23 13.68
N PRO A 24 -13.22 -2.22 14.42
CA PRO A 24 -12.45 -1.00 14.58
C PRO A 24 -12.03 -0.55 13.18
N ASN A 25 -12.39 0.68 12.80
CA ASN A 25 -12.25 1.31 11.48
C ASN A 25 -13.51 1.34 10.60
N ALA A 26 -14.69 1.70 11.13
CA ALA A 26 -15.81 2.10 10.27
C ALA A 26 -15.48 3.42 9.53
N SER A 27 -14.77 3.34 8.41
CA SER A 27 -14.62 4.44 7.45
C SER A 27 -15.69 4.32 6.37
N THR A 28 -16.32 5.45 6.08
CA THR A 28 -17.36 5.66 5.08
C THR A 28 -16.86 5.23 3.68
N GLY A 29 -17.13 3.98 3.31
CA GLY A 29 -16.93 3.45 1.94
C GLY A 29 -15.53 2.87 1.65
N GLY A 30 -15.51 1.61 1.20
CA GLY A 30 -14.39 0.99 0.48
C GLY A 30 -13.32 0.28 1.34
N PHE A 31 -13.70 -0.77 2.06
CA PHE A 31 -12.82 -1.69 2.83
C PHE A 31 -11.99 -1.05 3.96
N ALA A 32 -12.30 -1.46 5.19
CA ALA A 32 -11.57 -1.07 6.38
C ALA A 32 -11.16 -2.31 7.18
N GLY A 33 -10.30 -3.12 6.58
CA GLY A 33 -9.47 -4.09 7.28
C GLY A 33 -8.04 -3.56 7.42
N PRO A 34 -7.13 -4.29 8.10
CA PRO A 34 -5.71 -4.02 7.95
C PRO A 34 -5.39 -4.05 6.45
N GLY A 35 -4.96 -2.90 5.92
CA GLY A 35 -4.58 -2.79 4.51
C GLY A 35 -3.45 -3.76 4.16
N PRO A 36 -3.19 -4.00 2.86
CA PRO A 36 -2.05 -4.80 2.44
C PRO A 36 -0.79 -4.28 3.12
N GLN A 37 -0.03 -5.19 3.75
CA GLN A 37 1.22 -4.87 4.43
C GLN A 37 2.17 -4.25 3.41
N THR A 38 2.27 -2.93 3.42
CA THR A 38 3.11 -2.19 2.48
C THR A 38 4.46 -1.96 3.12
N ILE A 39 5.52 -2.31 2.40
CA ILE A 39 6.87 -2.06 2.88
C ILE A 39 7.16 -0.57 2.81
N THR A 40 7.55 0.02 3.94
CA THR A 40 7.87 1.46 4.02
C THR A 40 9.35 1.75 4.18
N LYS A 41 10.19 0.72 4.34
CA LYS A 41 11.63 0.84 4.55
C LYS A 41 12.42 0.07 3.50
N ALA A 42 13.43 0.71 2.94
CA ALA A 42 14.34 0.15 1.95
C ALA A 42 15.06 -1.11 2.49
N ALA A 43 15.46 -1.13 3.76
CA ALA A 43 16.09 -2.30 4.37
C ALA A 43 15.17 -3.54 4.42
N GLN A 44 13.85 -3.35 4.43
CA GLN A 44 12.89 -4.45 4.42
C GLN A 44 12.66 -5.02 3.02
N VAL A 45 12.94 -4.25 1.96
CA VAL A 45 12.84 -4.70 0.55
C VAL A 45 13.70 -5.94 0.31
N GLN A 46 14.89 -6.01 0.91
CA GLN A 46 15.81 -7.13 0.72
C GLN A 46 15.29 -8.47 1.27
N ASN A 47 14.38 -8.43 2.24
CA ASN A 47 13.75 -9.62 2.85
C ASN A 47 12.30 -9.82 2.38
N ALA A 48 11.81 -8.94 1.51
CA ALA A 48 10.46 -8.99 0.99
C ALA A 48 10.29 -10.14 0.01
N LEU A 49 9.04 -10.62 -0.10
CA LEU A 49 8.66 -11.53 -1.17
C LEU A 49 8.54 -10.76 -2.49
N ASP A 50 8.63 -11.51 -3.58
CA ASP A 50 8.32 -11.02 -4.92
C ASP A 50 6.88 -10.47 -4.99
N ASP A 51 6.62 -9.49 -5.85
CA ASP A 51 5.33 -8.81 -6.01
C ASP A 51 4.79 -8.13 -4.73
N THR A 52 5.63 -7.88 -3.72
CA THR A 52 5.19 -7.20 -2.50
C THR A 52 5.02 -5.69 -2.77
N PRO A 53 3.85 -5.10 -2.47
CA PRO A 53 3.68 -3.65 -2.61
C PRO A 53 4.55 -2.89 -1.61
N CYS A 54 5.20 -1.85 -2.09
CA CYS A 54 6.07 -1.00 -1.28
C CYS A 54 5.84 0.49 -1.57
N THR A 55 6.01 1.30 -0.55
CA THR A 55 5.94 2.76 -0.61
C THR A 55 7.11 3.32 0.17
N LEU A 56 8.13 3.76 -0.52
CA LEU A 56 9.39 4.21 0.06
C LEU A 56 9.49 5.72 -0.04
N GLU A 57 9.93 6.36 1.05
CA GLU A 57 10.12 7.81 1.09
C GLU A 57 11.57 8.14 1.45
N GLY A 58 12.21 8.98 0.64
CA GLY A 58 13.64 9.23 0.73
C GLY A 58 14.16 9.97 -0.48
N ASN A 59 15.44 9.81 -0.80
CA ASN A 59 16.12 10.62 -1.81
C ASN A 59 16.77 9.74 -2.88
N ILE A 60 16.80 10.23 -4.12
CA ILE A 60 17.51 9.57 -5.23
C ILE A 60 18.91 10.14 -5.32
N LEU A 61 19.93 9.36 -4.91
CA LEU A 61 21.30 9.84 -4.82
C LEU A 61 22.00 9.89 -6.19
N GLU A 62 21.91 8.78 -6.93
CA GLU A 62 22.67 8.58 -8.15
C GLU A 62 21.93 7.70 -9.15
N ARG A 63 22.27 7.86 -10.43
CA ARG A 63 21.76 7.03 -11.53
C ARG A 63 22.83 6.02 -11.94
N LEU A 64 22.54 4.74 -11.74
CA LEU A 64 23.44 3.64 -12.12
C LEU A 64 23.32 3.28 -13.60
N SER A 65 22.09 3.32 -14.16
CA SER A 65 21.83 2.95 -15.55
C SER A 65 20.63 3.71 -16.12
N LYS A 66 20.18 3.37 -17.34
CA LYS A 66 19.08 4.06 -18.05
C LYS A 66 17.83 4.21 -17.17
N ASN A 67 17.44 3.14 -16.48
CA ASN A 67 16.28 3.11 -15.59
C ASN A 67 16.64 2.78 -14.13
N LYS A 68 17.91 2.54 -13.79
CA LYS A 68 18.31 2.12 -12.44
C LYS A 68 18.93 3.25 -11.66
N TYR A 69 18.46 3.44 -10.44
CA TYR A 69 18.87 4.52 -9.54
C TYR A 69 19.13 3.99 -8.14
N VAL A 70 20.02 4.65 -7.40
CA VAL A 70 20.20 4.40 -5.96
C VAL A 70 19.26 5.31 -5.20
N PHE A 71 18.36 4.68 -4.47
CA PHE A 71 17.47 5.34 -3.55
C PHE A 71 17.98 5.11 -2.13
N GLN A 72 17.95 6.16 -1.32
CA GLN A 72 18.31 6.12 0.10
C GLN A 72 17.15 6.63 0.95
N ASP A 73 16.82 5.88 1.99
CA ASP A 73 15.97 6.31 3.09
C ASP A 73 16.72 6.24 4.42
N ASP A 74 15.99 6.43 5.52
CA ASP A 74 16.54 6.36 6.88
C ASP A 74 17.00 4.95 7.28
N SER A 75 16.55 3.91 6.58
CA SER A 75 16.87 2.51 6.86
C SER A 75 18.08 2.00 6.08
N GLY A 76 18.37 2.58 4.92
CA GLY A 76 19.51 2.18 4.11
C GLY A 76 19.43 2.63 2.65
N LYS A 77 20.21 1.97 1.79
CA LYS A 77 20.26 2.22 0.34
C LYS A 77 19.81 0.99 -0.43
N ILE A 78 19.02 1.19 -1.47
CA ILE A 78 18.58 0.14 -2.39
C ILE A 78 18.67 0.61 -3.84
N THR A 79 18.63 -0.36 -4.75
CA THR A 79 18.48 -0.07 -6.17
C THR A 79 17.01 -0.09 -6.56
N VAL A 80 16.56 0.98 -7.19
CA VAL A 80 15.19 1.13 -7.69
C VAL A 80 15.22 1.28 -9.21
N GLU A 81 14.26 0.66 -9.88
CA GLU A 81 14.02 0.85 -11.30
C GLU A 81 12.92 1.89 -11.48
N ILE A 82 13.27 3.03 -12.07
CA ILE A 82 12.34 4.13 -12.37
C ILE A 82 12.39 4.39 -13.87
N GLY A 83 11.30 4.07 -14.55
CA GLY A 83 11.17 4.38 -15.97
C GLY A 83 11.19 5.89 -16.22
N GLN A 84 11.80 6.33 -17.32
CA GLN A 84 11.84 7.76 -17.70
C GLN A 84 10.44 8.41 -17.76
N ARG A 85 9.42 7.64 -18.15
CA ARG A 85 8.02 8.07 -18.16
C ARG A 85 7.46 8.46 -16.79
N ILE A 86 8.02 7.91 -15.70
CA ILE A 86 7.56 8.13 -14.32
C ILE A 86 8.03 9.50 -13.82
N PHE A 87 9.24 9.92 -14.19
CA PHE A 87 9.71 11.27 -13.88
C PHE A 87 8.91 12.35 -14.61
N GLY A 88 8.44 12.07 -15.83
CA GLY A 88 7.69 13.05 -16.64
C GLY A 88 8.49 14.34 -16.84
N SER A 89 7.92 15.47 -16.43
CA SER A 89 8.57 16.79 -16.46
C SER A 89 9.26 17.17 -15.14
N ASN A 90 9.20 16.30 -14.13
CA ASN A 90 9.72 16.59 -12.80
C ASN A 90 11.23 16.38 -12.76
N ARG A 91 11.95 17.40 -12.28
CA ARG A 91 13.39 17.33 -12.03
C ARG A 91 13.62 16.89 -10.59
N VAL A 92 14.01 15.63 -10.40
CA VAL A 92 14.42 15.12 -9.08
C VAL A 92 15.92 15.32 -8.92
N THR A 93 16.31 16.01 -7.85
CA THR A 93 17.73 16.14 -7.44
C THR A 93 18.00 15.26 -6.21
N PRO A 94 19.28 14.98 -5.88
CA PRO A 94 19.62 14.24 -4.65
C PRO A 94 19.15 14.88 -3.34
N GLU A 95 18.88 16.19 -3.38
CA GLU A 95 18.32 16.94 -2.25
C GLU A 95 16.79 16.84 -2.19
N THR A 96 16.14 16.43 -3.28
CA THR A 96 14.69 16.31 -3.37
C THR A 96 14.23 15.03 -2.70
N ARG A 97 13.33 15.17 -1.72
CA ARG A 97 12.65 14.03 -1.11
C ARG A 97 11.52 13.57 -2.03
N VAL A 98 11.49 12.28 -2.31
CA VAL A 98 10.51 11.63 -3.17
C VAL A 98 9.86 10.46 -2.47
N ARG A 99 8.58 10.25 -2.77
CA ARG A 99 7.82 9.07 -2.40
C ARG A 99 7.66 8.20 -3.63
N LEU A 100 8.22 7.01 -3.57
CA LEU A 100 8.19 6.00 -4.62
C LEU A 100 7.19 4.93 -4.21
N THR A 101 6.18 4.71 -5.05
CA THR A 101 5.23 3.61 -4.87
C THR A 101 5.48 2.58 -5.97
N GLY A 102 5.64 1.33 -5.57
CA GLY A 102 6.05 0.27 -6.47
C GLY A 102 5.86 -1.12 -5.90
N GLU A 103 6.47 -2.08 -6.57
CA GLU A 103 6.45 -3.50 -6.22
C GLU A 103 7.90 -3.98 -6.08
N VAL A 104 8.15 -4.87 -5.12
CA VAL A 104 9.45 -5.51 -5.02
C VAL A 104 9.58 -6.57 -6.10
N ASP A 105 10.61 -6.43 -6.95
CA ASP A 105 11.01 -7.40 -7.97
C ASP A 105 12.17 -8.25 -7.42
N HIS A 106 11.88 -9.51 -7.15
CA HIS A 106 12.89 -10.45 -6.68
C HIS A 106 13.70 -11.01 -7.86
N LYS A 107 14.97 -10.60 -7.96
CA LYS A 107 15.88 -11.17 -8.95
C LYS A 107 16.27 -12.61 -8.59
N LYS A 108 15.76 -13.56 -9.38
CA LYS A 108 16.21 -14.96 -9.38
C LYS A 108 17.73 -14.99 -9.61
N GLN A 109 18.47 -15.79 -8.82
CA GLN A 109 19.95 -15.93 -8.77
C GLN A 109 20.72 -15.05 -7.77
N GLY A 110 20.24 -14.90 -6.53
CA GLY A 110 21.06 -14.38 -5.42
C GLY A 110 21.52 -12.92 -5.58
N ARG A 111 20.80 -12.15 -6.41
CA ARG A 111 21.00 -10.70 -6.53
C ARG A 111 20.13 -9.99 -5.49
N ALA A 112 20.52 -8.76 -5.15
CA ALA A 112 19.71 -7.90 -4.29
C ALA A 112 18.32 -7.69 -4.90
N ASN A 113 17.31 -7.53 -4.03
CA ASN A 113 15.96 -7.23 -4.48
C ASN A 113 15.94 -5.81 -5.07
N GLU A 114 15.20 -5.64 -6.16
CA GLU A 114 15.00 -4.34 -6.79
C GLU A 114 13.55 -3.90 -6.55
N VAL A 115 13.28 -2.62 -6.70
CA VAL A 115 11.91 -2.09 -6.65
C VAL A 115 11.54 -1.54 -8.01
N ASP A 116 10.49 -2.08 -8.63
CA ASP A 116 9.90 -1.48 -9.83
C ASP A 116 8.95 -0.36 -9.41
N VAL A 117 9.32 0.88 -9.72
CA VAL A 117 8.56 2.05 -9.33
C VAL A 117 7.44 2.32 -10.34
N ARG A 118 6.20 2.23 -9.86
CA ARG A 118 4.99 2.51 -10.63
C ARG A 118 4.63 3.99 -10.60
N TYR A 119 4.88 4.66 -9.48
CA TYR A 119 4.54 6.06 -9.27
C TYR A 119 5.61 6.78 -8.46
N LEU A 120 5.95 8.00 -8.87
CA LEU A 120 6.88 8.88 -8.18
C LEU A 120 6.16 10.18 -7.85
N GLU A 121 6.29 10.59 -6.59
CA GLU A 121 5.78 11.86 -6.09
C GLU A 121 6.89 12.62 -5.40
N ILE A 122 6.98 13.93 -5.64
CA ILE A 122 7.91 14.78 -4.90
C ILE A 122 7.24 15.24 -3.62
N VAL A 123 7.86 14.91 -2.48
CA VAL A 123 7.43 15.37 -1.16
C VAL A 123 8.04 16.76 -0.95
N LYS A 124 7.19 17.77 -0.77
CA LYS A 124 7.60 19.16 -0.51
C LYS A 124 7.65 19.47 0.97
#